data_AF-A0A7J4LJ60-F1
#
_entry.id   AF-A0A7J4LJ60-F1
#
_cell.length_a   1.000
_cell.length_b   1.000
_cell.length_c   1.000
_cell.angle_alpha   90.00
_cell.angle_beta   90.00
_cell.angle_gamma   90.00
#
_symmetry.space_group_name_H-M   'P 1'
#
loop_
_entity.id
_entity.type
_entity.pdbx_description
1 polymer ?
#
loop_
_entity_poly.entity_id
_entity_poly.type
_entity_poly.pdbx_seq_one_letter_code
_entity_poly.pdbx_strand_id
1 'polypeptide(L)'
;MRSLNRKGVRIEKGKLLDYNYTGPVLEQALAENRLVRMIPTSGKYAGTPVVVAPIRNKEGYAVAAIGIVDMVGTVDLGLMFHDYPDVVNEVQTCLLARVKSP
;
A
#
# COMPACT_ATOMS: atom_id res chain seq x y z
N MET A 1 2.92 -12.79 1.38
CA MET A 1 4.31 -12.41 1.77
C MET A 1 5.30 -13.27 0.99
N ARG A 2 6.54 -12.83 0.78
CA ARG A 2 7.65 -13.65 0.25
C ARG A 2 9.00 -13.16 0.74
N SER A 3 10.02 -14.01 0.72
CA SER A 3 11.40 -13.58 0.96
C SER A 3 12.10 -13.20 -0.35
N LEU A 4 13.30 -12.63 -0.24
CA LEU A 4 14.15 -12.33 -1.38
C LEU A 4 14.46 -13.63 -2.16
N ASN A 5 14.89 -14.67 -1.44
CA ASN A 5 15.43 -15.89 -2.05
C ASN A 5 14.42 -17.01 -2.26
N ARG A 6 13.21 -16.91 -1.70
CA ARG A 6 12.15 -17.91 -1.88
C ARG A 6 10.80 -17.24 -2.07
N LYS A 7 9.97 -17.84 -2.93
CA LYS A 7 8.55 -17.51 -2.95
C LYS A 7 7.94 -17.79 -1.58
N GLY A 8 6.87 -17.09 -1.26
CA GLY A 8 6.27 -17.18 0.06
C GLY A 8 4.85 -17.69 0.02
N VAL A 9 4.04 -17.16 0.92
CA VAL A 9 2.71 -17.69 1.21
C VAL A 9 1.62 -16.70 0.89
N ARG A 10 0.46 -17.25 0.48
CA ARG A 10 -0.81 -16.54 0.34
C ARG A 10 -1.78 -17.05 1.38
N ILE A 11 -2.22 -16.15 2.26
CA ILE A 11 -3.18 -16.43 3.32
C ILE A 11 -4.41 -15.57 3.05
N GLU A 12 -5.58 -16.19 3.01
CA GLU A 12 -6.87 -15.52 2.83
C GLU A 12 -7.89 -16.15 3.77
N LYS A 13 -8.74 -15.33 4.42
CA LYS A 13 -9.79 -15.80 5.35
C LYS A 13 -9.28 -16.80 6.40
N GLY A 14 -8.08 -16.53 6.93
CA GLY A 14 -7.41 -17.38 7.93
C GLY A 14 -6.88 -18.72 7.40
N LYS A 15 -6.92 -18.96 6.09
CA LYS A 15 -6.46 -20.20 5.46
C LYS A 15 -5.24 -19.94 4.57
N LEU A 16 -4.27 -20.85 4.67
CA LEU A 16 -3.10 -20.87 3.80
C LEU A 16 -3.48 -21.51 2.45
N LEU A 17 -3.50 -20.71 1.38
CA LEU A 17 -4.01 -21.11 0.06
C LEU A 17 -2.91 -21.40 -0.96
N ASP A 18 -1.69 -20.89 -0.75
CA ASP A 18 -0.56 -21.10 -1.64
C ASP A 18 0.75 -21.02 -0.83
N TYR A 19 1.63 -22.00 -1.03
CA TYR A 19 2.93 -22.13 -0.36
C TYR A 19 4.11 -21.68 -1.23
N ASN A 20 3.86 -21.33 -2.49
CA ASN A 20 4.86 -20.94 -3.47
C ASN A 20 4.44 -19.66 -4.21
N TYR A 21 3.85 -18.73 -3.47
CA TYR A 21 3.23 -17.52 -4.00
C TYR A 21 4.24 -16.39 -4.25
N THR A 22 4.03 -15.70 -5.35
CA THR A 22 4.54 -14.35 -5.59
C THR A 22 3.52 -13.50 -6.35
N GLY A 23 3.75 -12.20 -6.43
CA GLY A 23 2.93 -11.29 -7.21
C GLY A 23 3.73 -10.05 -7.62
N PRO A 24 3.29 -9.34 -8.68
CA PRO A 24 4.05 -8.23 -9.26
C PRO A 24 4.40 -7.15 -8.22
N VAL A 25 3.46 -6.82 -7.32
CA VAL A 25 3.69 -5.81 -6.28
C VAL A 25 4.66 -6.29 -5.20
N LEU A 26 4.71 -7.60 -4.92
CA LEU A 26 5.70 -8.17 -4.00
C LEU A 26 7.11 -8.09 -4.58
N GLU A 27 7.26 -8.38 -5.87
CA GLU A 27 8.56 -8.23 -6.57
C GLU A 27 8.98 -6.76 -6.60
N GLN A 28 8.04 -5.87 -6.91
CA GLN A 28 8.32 -4.44 -6.99
C GLN A 28 8.79 -3.88 -5.64
N ALA A 29 8.10 -4.20 -4.54
CA ALA A 29 8.49 -3.72 -3.22
C ALA A 29 9.85 -4.27 -2.76
N LEU A 30 10.19 -5.51 -3.13
CA LEU A 30 11.51 -6.09 -2.90
C LEU A 30 12.59 -5.37 -3.71
N ALA A 31 12.36 -5.18 -5.02
CA ALA A 31 13.33 -4.58 -5.93
C ALA A 31 13.59 -3.10 -5.62
N GLU A 32 12.52 -2.33 -5.38
CA GLU A 32 12.62 -0.90 -5.10
C GLU A 32 12.93 -0.62 -3.63
N ASN A 33 12.88 -1.63 -2.77
CA ASN A 33 13.09 -1.53 -1.32
C ASN A 33 12.30 -0.37 -0.70
N ARG A 34 11.02 -0.23 -1.07
CA ARG A 34 10.11 0.81 -0.54
C ARG A 34 8.68 0.30 -0.39
N LEU A 35 7.87 1.05 0.36
CA LEU A 35 6.42 0.81 0.43
C LEU A 35 5.80 1.06 -0.95
N VAL A 36 4.99 0.11 -1.42
CA VAL A 36 4.23 0.22 -2.68
C VAL A 36 2.75 0.09 -2.37
N ARG A 37 1.97 1.08 -2.81
CA ARG A 37 0.50 1.10 -2.73
C ARG A 37 -0.04 1.32 -4.13
N MET A 38 -0.74 0.34 -4.69
CA MET A 38 -1.29 0.44 -6.04
C MET A 38 -2.42 -0.56 -6.27
N ILE A 39 -3.11 -0.41 -7.40
CA ILE A 39 -3.98 -1.43 -7.97
C ILE A 39 -3.18 -2.11 -9.09
N PRO A 40 -2.72 -3.36 -8.92
CA PRO A 40 -1.95 -4.04 -9.95
C PRO A 40 -2.85 -4.38 -11.15
N THR A 41 -2.24 -4.37 -12.33
CA THR A 41 -2.91 -4.72 -13.60
C THR A 41 -2.76 -6.21 -13.95
N SER A 42 -1.96 -6.96 -13.20
CA SER A 42 -1.67 -8.37 -13.45
C SER A 42 -1.47 -9.16 -12.15
N GLY A 43 -1.39 -10.49 -12.28
CA GLY A 43 -1.26 -11.41 -11.15
C GLY A 43 -2.58 -11.67 -10.42
N LYS A 44 -2.51 -12.42 -9.32
CA LYS A 44 -3.70 -12.93 -8.61
C LYS A 44 -4.64 -11.86 -8.09
N TYR A 45 -4.11 -10.68 -7.75
CA TYR A 45 -4.85 -9.56 -7.16
C TYR A 45 -5.05 -8.40 -8.16
N ALA A 46 -5.01 -8.67 -9.46
CA ALA A 46 -5.28 -7.67 -10.48
C ALA A 46 -6.64 -6.99 -10.22
N GLY A 47 -6.68 -5.65 -10.32
CA GLY A 47 -7.89 -4.87 -10.03
C GLY A 47 -8.24 -4.72 -8.54
N THR A 48 -7.49 -5.34 -7.63
CA THR A 48 -7.69 -5.23 -6.18
C THR A 48 -6.64 -4.31 -5.57
N PRO A 49 -7.00 -3.31 -4.74
CA PRO A 49 -6.01 -2.49 -4.05
C PRO A 49 -5.08 -3.34 -3.17
N VAL A 50 -3.77 -3.10 -3.31
CA VAL A 50 -2.72 -3.81 -2.54
C VAL A 50 -1.77 -2.79 -1.93
N VAL A 51 -1.36 -3.06 -0.69
CA VAL A 51 -0.21 -2.39 -0.06
C VAL A 51 0.84 -3.43 0.30
N VAL A 52 2.07 -3.19 -0.12
CA VAL A 52 3.21 -4.06 0.15
C VAL A 52 4.35 -3.26 0.77
N ALA A 53 4.85 -3.76 1.90
CA ALA A 53 6.02 -3.21 2.58
C ALA A 53 7.20 -4.20 2.49
N PRO A 54 8.42 -3.71 2.24
CA PRO A 54 9.63 -4.51 2.36
C PRO A 54 9.98 -4.69 3.84
N ILE A 55 10.49 -5.86 4.16
CA ILE A 55 11.13 -6.19 5.43
C ILE A 55 12.63 -6.03 5.19
N ARG A 56 13.28 -5.20 6.02
CA ARG A 56 14.69 -4.87 5.87
C ARG A 56 15.53 -5.51 6.96
N ASN A 57 16.77 -5.88 6.64
CA ASN A 57 17.77 -6.25 7.63
C ASN A 57 18.37 -5.00 8.31
N LYS A 58 19.36 -5.20 9.19
CA LYS A 58 20.00 -4.11 9.95
C LYS A 58 20.73 -3.11 9.06
N GLU A 59 21.20 -3.58 7.92
CA GLU A 59 21.91 -2.80 6.91
C GLU A 59 20.96 -2.05 5.96
N GLY A 60 19.64 -2.26 6.09
CA GLY A 60 18.62 -1.58 5.29
C GLY A 60 18.25 -2.27 3.98
N TYR A 61 18.81 -3.44 3.67
CA TYR A 61 18.46 -4.22 2.47
C TYR A 61 17.13 -4.95 2.62
N ALA A 62 16.31 -4.93 1.58
CA ALA A 62 15.07 -5.71 1.52
C ALA A 62 15.39 -7.22 1.49
N VAL A 63 14.99 -7.95 2.54
CA VAL A 63 15.16 -9.40 2.66
C VAL A 63 13.85 -10.17 2.48
N ALA A 64 12.72 -9.48 2.59
CA ALA A 64 11.39 -10.02 2.34
C ALA A 64 10.40 -8.88 2.02
N ALA A 65 9.19 -9.25 1.60
CA ALA A 65 8.07 -8.33 1.44
C ALA A 65 6.78 -8.96 1.96
N ILE A 66 5.98 -8.14 2.64
CA ILE A 66 4.66 -8.51 3.15
C ILE A 66 3.61 -7.59 2.53
N GLY A 67 2.51 -8.19 2.09
CA GLY A 67 1.45 -7.47 1.40
C GLY A 67 0.10 -7.79 2.00
N ILE A 68 -0.76 -6.78 2.05
CA ILE A 68 -2.17 -6.87 2.40
C ILE A 68 -3.00 -6.41 1.21
N VAL A 69 -4.14 -7.06 1.02
CA VAL A 69 -5.05 -6.87 -0.12
C VAL A 69 -6.43 -6.52 0.39
N ASP A 70 -7.28 -6.03 -0.50
CA ASP A 70 -8.68 -5.71 -0.18
C ASP A 70 -8.79 -4.70 0.98
N MET A 71 -7.90 -3.71 0.94
CA MET A 71 -7.97 -2.58 1.86
C MET A 71 -9.10 -1.67 1.41
N VAL A 72 -10.16 -1.56 2.23
CA VAL A 72 -11.11 -0.45 2.14
C VAL A 72 -10.29 0.83 2.29
N GLY A 73 -10.22 1.61 1.21
CA GLY A 73 -9.28 2.70 1.08
C GLY A 73 -9.42 3.71 2.20
N THR A 74 -8.44 3.78 3.10
CA THR A 74 -8.08 5.07 3.70
C THR A 74 -7.54 5.92 2.56
N VAL A 75 -8.44 6.66 1.93
CA VAL A 75 -8.08 7.69 0.96
C VAL A 75 -7.26 8.71 1.75
N ASP A 76 -6.00 8.87 1.38
CA ASP A 76 -5.23 10.01 1.86
C ASP A 76 -5.74 11.22 1.10
N LEU A 77 -6.68 11.94 1.71
CA LEU A 77 -7.26 13.14 1.11
C LEU A 77 -6.17 14.21 0.85
N GLY A 78 -5.12 14.25 1.67
CA GLY A 78 -3.99 15.17 1.45
C GLY A 78 -3.25 14.87 0.16
N LEU A 79 -3.06 13.59 -0.16
CA LEU A 79 -2.43 13.17 -1.42
C LEU A 79 -3.36 13.40 -2.63
N MET A 80 -4.66 13.13 -2.49
CA MET A 80 -5.64 13.33 -3.55
C MET A 80 -5.81 14.80 -3.93
N PHE A 81 -5.74 15.70 -2.96
CA PHE A 81 -5.92 17.14 -3.19
C PHE A 81 -4.62 17.90 -3.41
N HIS A 82 -3.46 17.23 -3.41
CA HIS A 82 -2.17 17.87 -3.70
C HIS A 82 -2.16 18.58 -5.06
N ASP A 83 -2.78 17.96 -6.07
CA ASP A 83 -2.90 18.52 -7.43
C ASP A 83 -4.10 19.47 -7.59
N TYR A 84 -4.91 19.65 -6.54
CA TYR A 84 -6.12 20.50 -6.52
C TYR A 84 -6.03 21.54 -5.39
N PRO A 85 -5.16 22.56 -5.53
CA PRO A 85 -4.91 23.54 -4.48
C PRO A 85 -6.17 24.31 -4.07
N ASP A 86 -7.11 24.49 -4.98
CA ASP A 86 -8.38 25.17 -4.72
C ASP A 86 -9.24 24.41 -3.70
N VAL A 87 -9.26 23.07 -3.79
CA VAL A 87 -9.99 22.22 -2.85
C VAL A 87 -9.36 22.28 -1.45
N VAL A 88 -8.02 22.31 -1.38
CA VAL A 88 -7.30 22.44 -0.11
C VAL A 88 -7.62 23.79 0.55
N ASN A 89 -7.59 24.88 -0.23
CA ASN A 89 -7.89 26.22 0.25
C ASN A 89 -9.33 26.34 0.76
N GLU A 90 -10.30 25.74 0.06
CA GLU A 90 -11.71 25.78 0.46
C GLU A 90 -11.96 24.98 1.75
N VAL A 91 -11.37 23.79 1.87
CA VAL A 91 -11.45 22.98 3.11
C VAL A 91 -10.81 23.73 4.29
N GLN A 92 -9.66 24.36 4.07
CA GLN A 92 -8.94 25.11 5.10
C GLN A 92 -9.75 26.35 5.54
N THR A 93 -10.40 27.04 4.60
CA THR A 93 -11.27 28.19 4.89
C THR A 93 -12.50 27.77 5.72
N CYS A 94 -13.13 26.63 5.37
CA CYS A 94 -14.25 26.08 6.12
C CYS A 94 -13.87 25.67 7.55
N LEU A 95 -12.70 25.04 7.74
CA LEU A 95 -12.20 24.67 9.07
C LEU A 95 -11.94 25.90 9.94
N LEU A 96 -11.32 26.95 9.37
CA LEU A 96 -11.06 28.20 10.08
C LEU A 96 -12.36 28.94 10.45
N ALA A 97 -13.39 28.87 9.62
CA ALA A 97 -14.71 29.43 9.93
C ALA A 97 -15.39 28.68 11.10
N ARG A 98 -15.21 27.36 11.18
CA ARG A 98 -15.73 26.53 12.28
C ARG A 98 -15.06 26.82 13.62
N VAL A 99 -13.76 27.10 13.63
CA VAL A 99 -12.99 27.45 14.85
C VAL A 99 -13.32 28.86 15.36
N LYS A 100 -13.82 29.74 14.48
CA LYS A 100 -14.21 31.12 14.82
C LYS A 100 -15.67 31.30 15.20
N SER A 101 -16.48 30.24 15.18
CA SER A 101 -17.87 30.29 15.65
C SER A 101 -17.90 29.93 17.14
N PRO A 102 -18.37 30.81 18.04
CA PRO A 102 -18.42 30.58 19.49
C PRO A 102 -19.40 29.47 19.89
#